data_AF-A0A968QQQ2-F1
#
_entry.id   AF-A0A968QQQ2-F1
#
_cell.length_a   1.000
_cell.length_b   1.000
_cell.length_c   1.000
_cell.angle_alpha   90.00
_cell.angle_beta   90.00
_cell.angle_gamma   90.00
#
_symmetry.space_group_name_H-M   'P 1'
#
loop_
_entity.id
_entity.type
_entity.pdbx_description
1 polymer ?
#
loop_
_entity_poly.entity_id
_entity_poly.type
_entity_poly.pdbx_seq_one_letter_code
_entity_poly.pdbx_strand_id
1 'polypeptide(L)'
;MCYESDYGKTDSYRIEKRYIHKNGSMVWADLSVTGIRDKDNNIVKLIGAGFDITERKHAETRLRQSEENLKEAQHIGNVGHWEYDPICSKLFWSDQMFRIYGLSPDSFTPTYDSVVALFHPDDRRWWKMRSANRLWTKQNSR
;
A
#
# COMPACT_ATOMS: atom_id res chain seq x y z
N MET A 1 32.27 38.15 0.78
CA MET A 1 31.04 38.74 0.19
C MET A 1 29.94 37.72 0.38
N CYS A 2 29.19 37.85 1.46
CA CYS A 2 28.02 37.02 1.72
C CYS A 2 26.84 37.71 1.01
N TYR A 3 26.23 37.06 0.03
CA TYR A 3 24.98 37.53 -0.55
C TYR A 3 23.86 37.17 0.43
N GLU A 4 23.33 38.16 1.15
CA GLU A 4 22.03 38.03 1.81
C GLU A 4 20.95 37.96 0.73
N SER A 5 20.09 36.93 0.83
CA SER A 5 19.04 36.64 -0.14
C SER A 5 17.73 37.30 0.33
N ASP A 6 17.39 38.44 -0.28
CA ASP A 6 16.20 39.28 0.01
C ASP A 6 14.83 38.69 -0.45
N TYR A 7 14.69 37.37 -0.59
CA TYR A 7 13.48 36.77 -1.17
C TYR A 7 12.45 36.37 -0.10
N GLY A 8 11.27 37.00 -0.14
CA GLY A 8 10.11 36.72 0.71
C GLY A 8 9.21 35.59 0.18
N LYS A 9 8.30 35.13 1.05
CA LYS A 9 7.29 34.03 0.91
C LYS A 9 7.14 33.37 -0.48
N THR A 10 7.22 32.05 -0.47
CA THR A 10 7.18 31.19 -1.66
C THR A 10 5.81 30.56 -1.87
N ASP A 11 5.17 30.84 -3.02
CA ASP A 11 4.00 30.08 -3.50
C ASP A 11 4.47 29.00 -4.47
N SER A 12 4.04 27.75 -4.25
CA SER A 12 4.37 26.62 -5.12
C SER A 12 3.11 25.90 -5.62
N TYR A 13 3.19 25.42 -6.87
CA TYR A 13 2.16 24.62 -7.51
C TYR A 13 2.80 23.38 -8.12
N ARG A 14 2.18 22.21 -7.94
CA ARG A 14 2.65 20.95 -8.51
C ARG A 14 1.51 20.22 -9.21
N ILE A 15 1.79 19.66 -10.38
CA ILE A 15 0.82 18.92 -11.20
C ILE A 15 1.49 17.78 -11.94
N GLU A 16 0.82 16.62 -11.98
CA GLU A 16 1.16 15.52 -12.88
C GLU A 16 0.31 15.59 -14.14
N LYS A 17 0.94 15.62 -15.32
CA LYS A 17 0.22 15.73 -16.60
C LYS A 17 0.89 14.95 -17.71
N ARG A 18 0.09 14.52 -18.70
CA ARG A 18 0.57 13.84 -19.91
C ARG A 18 1.02 14.84 -20.96
N TYR A 19 2.16 14.54 -21.57
CA TYR A 19 2.76 15.30 -22.66
C TYR A 19 3.15 14.37 -23.81
N ILE A 20 3.36 14.96 -24.98
CA ILE A 20 3.95 14.26 -26.13
C ILE A 20 5.40 14.72 -26.23
N HIS A 21 6.34 13.80 -26.08
CA HIS A 21 7.77 14.05 -26.23
C HIS A 21 8.11 14.34 -27.70
N LYS A 22 9.26 14.97 -27.98
CA LYS A 22 9.64 15.39 -29.35
C LYS A 22 9.71 14.24 -30.36
N ASN A 23 9.93 13.02 -29.90
CA ASN A 23 9.93 11.80 -30.72
C ASN A 23 8.52 11.20 -30.93
N GLY A 24 7.46 11.84 -30.43
CA GLY A 24 6.07 11.38 -30.55
C GLY A 24 5.57 10.47 -29.42
N SER A 25 6.43 10.01 -28.50
CA SER A 25 5.97 9.16 -27.39
C SER A 25 5.21 9.96 -26.33
N MET A 26 4.22 9.34 -25.69
CA MET A 26 3.54 9.94 -24.55
C MET A 26 4.39 9.78 -23.29
N VAL A 27 4.55 10.87 -22.53
CA VAL A 27 5.23 10.87 -21.23
C VAL A 27 4.33 11.45 -20.15
N TRP A 28 4.39 10.90 -18.94
CA TRP A 28 3.86 11.57 -17.76
C TRP A 28 4.96 12.46 -17.18
N ALA A 29 4.68 13.75 -17.03
CA ALA A 29 5.57 14.68 -16.38
C ALA A 29 4.96 15.16 -15.07
N ASP A 30 5.76 15.16 -14.02
CA ASP A 30 5.48 15.84 -12.77
C ASP A 30 6.16 17.20 -12.81
N LEU A 31 5.35 18.25 -12.78
CA LEU A 31 5.79 19.63 -12.93
C LEU A 31 5.56 20.36 -11.62
N SER A 32 6.61 21.01 -11.12
CA SER A 32 6.52 21.94 -10.00
C SER A 32 6.96 23.33 -10.45
N VAL A 33 6.18 24.35 -10.13
CA VAL A 33 6.51 25.75 -10.39
C VAL A 33 6.44 26.53 -9.09
N THR A 34 7.47 27.31 -8.83
CA THR A 34 7.62 28.12 -7.64
C THR A 34 7.84 29.58 -8.02
N GLY A 35 7.02 30.46 -7.47
CA GLY A 35 7.19 31.90 -7.62
C GLY A 35 8.12 32.47 -6.56
N ILE A 36 9.17 33.16 -6.99
CA ILE A 36 10.04 33.95 -6.11
C ILE A 36 9.53 35.38 -6.13
N ARG A 37 9.29 35.91 -4.92
CA ARG A 37 8.77 37.26 -4.71
C ARG A 37 9.83 38.18 -4.12
N ASP A 38 9.75 39.46 -4.49
CA ASP A 38 10.50 40.50 -3.80
C ASP A 38 9.84 40.88 -2.45
N LYS A 39 10.46 41.81 -1.74
CA LYS A 39 9.97 42.37 -0.48
C LYS A 39 8.61 43.09 -0.59
N ASP A 40 8.24 43.55 -1.77
CA ASP A 40 6.98 44.22 -2.07
C ASP A 40 5.90 43.23 -2.54
N ASN A 41 6.18 41.92 -2.40
CA ASN A 41 5.32 40.79 -2.74
C ASN A 41 5.05 40.62 -4.25
N ASN A 42 5.83 41.28 -5.11
CA ASN A 42 5.74 41.11 -6.56
C ASN A 42 6.50 39.86 -7.01
N ILE A 43 5.93 39.08 -7.93
CA ILE A 43 6.63 37.93 -8.51
C ILE A 43 7.73 38.46 -9.44
N VAL A 44 8.98 38.19 -9.07
CA VAL A 44 10.15 38.59 -9.86
C VAL A 44 10.71 37.47 -10.71
N LYS A 45 10.51 36.20 -10.28
CA LYS A 45 10.98 35.01 -11.01
C LYS A 45 10.04 33.84 -10.81
N LEU A 46 9.99 32.96 -11.80
CA LEU A 46 9.38 31.63 -11.71
C LEU A 46 10.47 30.58 -11.90
N ILE A 47 10.56 29.62 -11.00
CA ILE A 47 11.42 28.45 -11.14
C ILE A 47 10.53 27.23 -11.38
N GLY A 48 10.72 26.57 -12.52
CA GLY A 48 10.05 25.33 -12.86
C GLY A 48 11.02 24.14 -12.80
N ALA A 49 10.53 23.01 -12.32
CA ALA A 49 11.19 21.71 -12.48
C ALA A 49 10.19 20.72 -13.07
N GLY A 50 10.68 19.85 -13.95
CA GLY A 50 9.89 18.81 -14.60
C GLY A 50 10.61 17.49 -14.56
N PHE A 51 9.93 16.46 -14.05
CA PHE A 51 10.45 15.10 -13.96
C PHE A 51 9.60 14.18 -14.81
N ASP A 52 10.23 13.37 -15.66
CA ASP A 52 9.54 12.26 -16.30
C ASP A 52 9.24 11.19 -15.25
N ILE A 53 7.95 10.90 -15.07
CA ILE A 53 7.42 9.90 -14.12
C ILE A 53 6.72 8.75 -14.86
N THR A 54 6.97 8.58 -16.16
CA THR A 54 6.33 7.58 -17.01
C THR A 54 6.57 6.17 -16.48
N GLU A 55 7.80 5.83 -16.12
CA GLU A 55 8.12 4.52 -15.54
C GLU A 55 7.40 4.27 -14.21
N ARG A 56 7.29 5.29 -13.35
CA ARG A 56 6.55 5.19 -12.09
C ARG A 56 5.07 4.88 -12.34
N LYS A 57 4.44 5.57 -13.29
CA LYS A 57 3.03 5.31 -13.66
C LYS A 57 2.83 3.92 -14.27
N HIS A 58 3.77 3.45 -15.09
CA HIS A 58 3.73 2.08 -15.60
C HIS A 58 3.91 1.04 -14.49
N ALA A 59 4.80 1.27 -13.54
CA ALA A 59 4.98 0.39 -12.39
C ALA A 59 3.70 0.31 -11.53
N GLU A 60 3.08 1.46 -11.19
CA GLU A 60 1.79 1.49 -10.48
C GLU A 60 0.70 0.73 -11.23
N THR A 61 0.59 0.92 -12.55
CA THR A 61 -0.41 0.25 -13.38
C THR A 61 -0.18 -1.27 -13.42
N ARG A 62 1.07 -1.71 -13.58
CA ARG A 62 1.42 -3.15 -13.55
C ARG A 62 1.14 -3.78 -12.20
N LEU A 63 1.46 -3.08 -11.10
CA LEU A 63 1.19 -3.55 -9.75
C LEU A 63 -0.32 -3.72 -9.55
N ARG A 64 -1.11 -2.69 -9.86
CA ARG A 64 -2.56 -2.73 -9.75
C ARG A 64 -3.17 -3.87 -10.57
N GLN A 65 -2.74 -4.04 -11.82
CA GLN A 65 -3.22 -5.13 -12.66
C GLN A 65 -2.85 -6.51 -12.08
N SER A 66 -1.65 -6.64 -11.52
CA SER A 66 -1.24 -7.89 -10.87
C SER A 66 -2.07 -8.20 -9.63
N GLU A 67 -2.40 -7.19 -8.82
CA GLU A 67 -3.25 -7.33 -7.64
C GLU A 67 -4.68 -7.71 -8.03
N GLU A 68 -5.25 -7.05 -9.05
CA GLU A 68 -6.58 -7.38 -9.59
C GLU A 68 -6.61 -8.82 -10.14
N ASN A 69 -5.62 -9.21 -10.93
CA ASN A 69 -5.51 -10.57 -11.47
C ASN A 69 -5.35 -11.62 -10.36
N LEU A 70 -4.55 -11.35 -9.32
CA LEU A 70 -4.37 -12.25 -8.19
C LEU A 70 -5.69 -12.41 -7.42
N LYS A 71 -6.40 -11.33 -7.18
CA LYS A 71 -7.70 -11.34 -6.49
C LYS A 71 -8.73 -12.15 -7.28
N GLU A 72 -8.77 -11.99 -8.59
CA GLU A 72 -9.63 -12.77 -9.48
C GLU A 72 -9.25 -14.26 -9.49
N ALA A 73 -7.96 -14.58 -9.58
CA ALA A 73 -7.48 -15.96 -9.54
C ALA A 73 -7.81 -16.65 -8.20
N GLN A 74 -7.63 -15.96 -7.08
CA GLN A 74 -8.04 -16.44 -5.75
C GLN A 74 -9.55 -16.70 -5.69
N HIS A 75 -10.35 -15.79 -6.28
CA HIS A 75 -11.80 -15.94 -6.32
C HIS A 75 -12.25 -17.14 -7.14
N ILE A 76 -11.76 -17.27 -8.38
CA ILE A 76 -12.10 -18.37 -9.30
C ILE A 76 -11.60 -19.70 -8.74
N GLY A 77 -10.37 -19.74 -8.23
CA GLY A 77 -9.77 -20.95 -7.67
C GLY A 77 -10.31 -21.32 -6.29
N ASN A 78 -11.15 -20.47 -5.69
CA ASN A 78 -11.62 -20.59 -4.32
C ASN A 78 -10.47 -20.78 -3.30
N VAL A 79 -9.39 -20.02 -3.48
CA VAL A 79 -8.19 -20.07 -2.65
C VAL A 79 -8.11 -18.81 -1.78
N GLY A 80 -8.26 -18.98 -0.46
CA GLY A 80 -8.01 -17.94 0.52
C GLY A 80 -6.61 -18.04 1.12
N HIS A 81 -6.04 -16.91 1.51
CA HIS A 81 -4.85 -16.86 2.37
C HIS A 81 -5.13 -16.14 3.68
N TRP A 82 -4.35 -16.49 4.69
CA TRP A 82 -4.37 -15.89 6.02
C TRP A 82 -2.92 -15.75 6.52
N GLU A 83 -2.69 -14.75 7.35
CA GLU A 83 -1.38 -14.49 7.95
C GLU A 83 -1.55 -14.22 9.44
N TYR A 84 -0.71 -14.83 10.25
CA TYR A 84 -0.73 -14.64 11.69
C TYR A 84 0.58 -14.01 12.16
N ASP A 85 0.48 -12.81 12.74
CA ASP A 85 1.58 -12.16 13.45
C ASP A 85 1.51 -12.54 14.94
N PRO A 86 2.45 -13.38 15.44
CA PRO A 86 2.47 -13.81 16.83
C PRO A 86 2.93 -12.74 17.82
N ILE A 87 3.58 -11.66 17.36
CA ILE A 87 4.09 -10.60 18.25
C ILE A 87 2.93 -9.71 18.69
N CYS A 88 2.09 -9.31 17.73
CA CYS A 88 0.93 -8.45 18.00
C CYS A 88 -0.39 -9.22 18.10
N SER A 89 -0.36 -10.56 18.00
CA SER A 89 -1.53 -11.45 17.98
C SER A 89 -2.58 -11.05 16.93
N LYS A 90 -2.13 -10.57 15.77
CA LYS A 90 -3.00 -10.14 14.68
C LYS A 90 -3.14 -11.26 13.66
N LEU A 91 -4.38 -11.57 13.29
CA LEU A 91 -4.70 -12.52 12.22
C LEU A 91 -5.31 -11.74 11.06
N PHE A 92 -4.67 -11.82 9.91
CA PHE A 92 -5.15 -11.27 8.66
C PHE A 92 -5.82 -12.36 7.85
N TRP A 93 -6.99 -12.06 7.28
CA TRP A 93 -7.69 -12.88 6.30
C TRP A 93 -7.85 -12.09 5.02
N SER A 94 -7.56 -12.73 3.89
CA SER A 94 -7.96 -12.22 2.57
C SER A 94 -9.48 -12.18 2.42
N ASP A 95 -9.97 -11.34 1.50
CA ASP A 95 -11.40 -11.28 1.14
C ASP A 95 -11.98 -12.66 0.79
N GLN A 96 -11.19 -13.52 0.13
CA GLN A 96 -11.64 -14.87 -0.23
C GLN A 96 -11.78 -15.79 0.98
N MET A 97 -11.00 -15.62 2.05
CA MET A 97 -11.20 -16.39 3.30
C MET A 97 -12.58 -16.10 3.90
N PHE A 98 -12.99 -14.84 3.97
CA PHE A 98 -14.33 -14.48 4.43
C PHE A 98 -15.42 -15.16 3.58
N ARG A 99 -15.27 -15.17 2.26
CA ARG A 99 -16.19 -15.84 1.33
C ARG A 99 -16.25 -17.36 1.53
N ILE A 100 -15.09 -18.01 1.70
CA ILE A 100 -15.00 -19.46 1.96
C ILE A 100 -15.78 -19.84 3.24
N TYR A 101 -15.65 -19.03 4.29
CA TYR A 101 -16.36 -19.25 5.55
C TYR A 101 -17.80 -18.70 5.56
N GLY A 102 -18.25 -18.02 4.50
CA GLY A 102 -19.57 -17.39 4.42
C GLY A 102 -19.76 -16.23 5.40
N LEU A 103 -18.68 -15.57 5.81
CA LEU A 103 -18.68 -14.48 6.78
C LEU A 103 -18.48 -13.13 6.09
N SER A 104 -18.97 -12.05 6.70
CA SER A 104 -18.66 -10.68 6.27
C SER A 104 -17.52 -10.09 7.12
N PRO A 105 -16.54 -9.38 6.51
CA PRO A 105 -15.52 -8.63 7.24
C PRO A 105 -16.09 -7.64 8.27
N ASP A 106 -17.30 -7.11 8.05
CA ASP A 106 -17.95 -6.16 8.98
C ASP A 106 -18.52 -6.86 10.22
N SER A 107 -18.81 -8.15 10.11
CA SER A 107 -19.47 -8.95 11.15
C SER A 107 -18.52 -9.82 11.97
N PHE A 108 -17.32 -10.05 11.45
CA PHE A 108 -16.37 -11.01 12.02
C PHE A 108 -14.95 -10.46 11.96
N THR A 109 -14.32 -10.33 13.13
CA THR A 109 -12.92 -9.97 13.24
C THR A 109 -12.10 -11.23 13.45
N PRO A 110 -11.27 -11.66 12.48
CA PRO A 110 -10.44 -12.83 12.63
C PRO A 110 -9.39 -12.59 13.72
N THR A 111 -9.43 -13.45 14.72
CA THR A 111 -8.45 -13.61 15.80
C THR A 111 -8.17 -15.09 15.96
N TYR A 112 -7.09 -15.47 16.63
CA TYR A 112 -6.82 -16.88 16.89
C TYR A 112 -8.03 -17.58 17.54
N ASP A 113 -8.58 -16.99 18.61
CA ASP A 113 -9.69 -17.60 19.35
C ASP A 113 -11.01 -17.65 18.55
N SER A 114 -11.35 -16.56 17.84
CA SER A 114 -12.57 -16.51 17.02
C SER A 114 -12.55 -17.51 15.88
N VAL A 115 -11.39 -17.75 15.26
CA VAL A 115 -11.24 -18.75 14.20
C VAL A 115 -11.32 -20.17 14.75
N VAL A 116 -10.69 -20.45 15.90
CA VAL A 116 -10.84 -21.76 16.55
C VAL A 116 -12.29 -22.02 16.97
N ALA A 117 -13.06 -20.97 17.28
CA ALA A 117 -14.49 -21.09 17.57
C ALA A 117 -15.36 -21.41 16.34
N LEU A 118 -14.83 -21.31 15.11
CA LEU A 118 -15.52 -21.76 13.89
C LEU A 118 -15.37 -23.27 13.65
N PHE A 119 -14.37 -23.91 14.26
CA PHE A 119 -14.14 -25.35 14.08
C PHE A 119 -15.23 -26.18 14.78
N HIS A 120 -15.47 -27.40 14.27
CA HIS A 120 -16.36 -28.35 14.91
C HIS A 120 -15.90 -28.63 16.36
N PRO A 121 -16.80 -28.75 17.36
CA PRO A 121 -16.42 -28.92 18.76
C PRO A 121 -15.40 -30.03 19.02
N ASP A 122 -15.52 -31.15 18.30
CA ASP A 122 -14.63 -32.31 18.41
C ASP A 122 -13.19 -32.00 17.97
N ASP A 123 -13.03 -31.13 16.97
CA ASP A 123 -11.72 -30.76 16.41
C ASP A 123 -11.02 -29.66 17.22
N ARG A 124 -11.78 -28.89 18.02
CA ARG A 124 -11.21 -27.82 18.86
C ARG A 124 -10.22 -28.36 19.88
N ARG A 125 -10.53 -29.52 20.48
CA ARG A 125 -9.67 -30.16 21.50
C ARG A 125 -8.36 -30.64 20.89
N TRP A 126 -8.42 -31.24 19.69
CA TRP A 126 -7.24 -31.69 18.96
C TRP A 126 -6.35 -30.50 18.55
N TRP A 127 -6.96 -29.41 18.07
CA TRP A 127 -6.25 -28.21 17.64
C TRP A 127 -5.51 -27.51 18.79
N LYS A 128 -6.18 -27.28 19.93
CA LYS A 128 -5.57 -26.64 21.12
C LYS A 128 -4.38 -27.41 21.67
N MET A 129 -4.40 -28.74 21.59
CA MET A 129 -3.34 -29.60 22.12
C MET A 129 -2.06 -29.55 21.26
N ARG A 130 -2.17 -29.31 19.94
CA ARG A 130 -1.01 -29.26 19.03
C ARG A 130 -0.44 -27.87 18.81
N SER A 131 -1.27 -26.82 18.85
CA SER A 131 -0.80 -25.44 18.67
C SER A 131 0.15 -24.99 19.79
N ALA A 132 -0.04 -25.49 21.01
CA ALA A 132 0.86 -25.26 22.15
C ALA A 132 2.27 -25.83 21.96
N ASN A 133 2.44 -26.87 21.14
CA ASN A 133 3.72 -27.61 21.02
C ASN A 133 4.61 -27.12 19.86
N ARG A 134 4.08 -26.31 18.93
CA ARG A 134 4.79 -25.88 17.71
C ARG A 134 5.21 -24.41 17.70
N LEU A 135 4.58 -23.57 18.52
CA LEU A 135 4.98 -22.16 18.68
C LEU A 135 6.23 -21.99 19.57
N TRP A 136 6.60 -23.00 20.36
CA TRP A 136 7.78 -22.98 21.23
C TRP A 136 9.10 -23.38 20.54
N THR A 137 9.06 -24.23 19.51
CA THR A 137 10.29 -24.80 18.91
C THR A 137 11.08 -23.85 18.00
N LYS A 138 10.52 -22.71 17.59
CA LYS A 138 11.28 -21.66 16.89
C LYS A 138 11.82 -20.55 17.79
N GLN A 139 11.40 -20.49 19.06
CA GLN A 139 11.82 -19.42 19.98
C GLN A 139 13.09 -19.76 20.77
N ASN A 140 13.51 -21.03 20.82
CA ASN A 140 14.65 -21.48 21.65
C ASN A 140 15.78 -22.21 20.89
N SER A 141 15.89 -22.05 19.57
CA SER A 141 17.11 -22.45 18.85
C SER A 141 17.97 -21.23 18.52
N ARG A 142 18.65 -20.72 19.54
CA ARG A 142 19.94 -20.04 19.39
C ARG A 142 21.03 -21.00 19.84
#